data_AF-A0A2V9V1A2-F1
#
_entry.id   AF-A0A2V9V1A2-F1
#
_cell.length_a   1.000
_cell.length_b   1.000
_cell.length_c   1.000
_cell.angle_alpha   90.00
_cell.angle_beta   90.00
_cell.angle_gamma   90.00
#
_symmetry.space_group_name_H-M   'P 1'
#
loop_
_entity.id
_entity.type
_entity.pdbx_description
1 polymer ?
#
loop_
_entity_poly.entity_id
_entity_poly.type
_entity_poly.pdbx_seq_one_letter_code
_entity_poly.pdbx_strand_id
1 'polypeptide(L)' 'RDKPLDLNIATKEDLLKLPGITPVQADRIVAGRPYDDPKDLVTRRILPKTEYDKISDRLTAKKPS' A
#
# COMPACT_ATOMS: atom_id res chain seq x y z
N ARG A 1 -19.15 -2.44 3.93
CA ARG A 1 -17.81 -1.79 4.04
C ARG A 1 -16.80 -2.81 3.55
N ASP A 2 -16.04 -2.49 2.51
CA ASP A 2 -14.95 -3.36 2.05
C ASP A 2 -13.86 -3.44 3.12
N LYS A 3 -13.23 -4.62 3.23
CA LYS A 3 -12.14 -4.83 4.18
C LYS A 3 -10.90 -4.07 3.70
N PRO A 4 -10.16 -3.38 4.59
CA PRO A 4 -8.90 -2.75 4.21
C PRO A 4 -7.92 -3.74 3.59
N LEU A 5 -7.22 -3.30 2.54
CA LEU A 5 -6.21 -4.07 1.84
C LEU A 5 -4.93 -4.09 2.67
N ASP A 6 -4.44 -5.28 2.97
CA ASP A 6 -3.23 -5.47 3.77
C ASP A 6 -1.97 -5.41 2.91
N LEU A 7 -1.14 -4.40 3.12
CA LEU A 7 0.06 -4.12 2.33
C LEU A 7 1.07 -5.26 2.35
N ASN A 8 1.08 -6.10 3.40
CA ASN A 8 2.05 -7.18 3.57
C ASN A 8 1.68 -8.45 2.78
N ILE A 9 0.41 -8.62 2.43
CA ILE A 9 -0.09 -9.83 1.75
C ILE A 9 -0.87 -9.56 0.46
N ALA A 10 -1.23 -8.30 0.18
CA ALA A 10 -1.95 -7.92 -1.03
C ALA A 10 -1.26 -8.42 -2.30
N THR A 11 -2.03 -8.80 -3.31
CA THR A 11 -1.44 -9.06 -4.63
C THR A 11 -1.14 -7.75 -5.35
N LYS A 12 -0.33 -7.81 -6.42
CA LYS A 12 -0.11 -6.64 -7.29
C LYS A 12 -1.42 -6.17 -7.91
N GLU A 13 -2.25 -7.13 -8.32
CA GLU A 13 -3.57 -6.89 -8.91
C GLU A 13 -4.52 -6.19 -7.94
N ASP A 14 -4.46 -6.50 -6.64
CA ASP A 14 -5.25 -5.80 -5.63
C ASP A 14 -4.78 -4.36 -5.43
N LEU A 15 -3.47 -4.11 -5.44
CA LEU A 15 -2.91 -2.76 -5.34
C LEU A 15 -3.31 -1.91 -6.56
N LEU A 16 -3.37 -2.50 -7.74
CA LEU A 16 -3.79 -1.83 -8.98
C LEU A 16 -5.28 -1.42 -8.99
N LYS A 17 -6.11 -1.99 -8.10
CA LYS A 17 -7.51 -1.55 -7.94
C LYS A 17 -7.62 -0.25 -7.13
N LEU A 18 -6.54 0.20 -6.49
CA LEU A 18 -6.53 1.44 -5.73
C LEU A 18 -6.44 2.66 -6.66
N PRO A 19 -7.23 3.72 -6.41
CA PRO A 19 -7.22 4.90 -7.26
C PRO A 19 -5.84 5.58 -7.22
N GLY A 20 -5.28 5.87 -8.39
CA GLY A 20 -4.00 6.56 -8.52
C GLY A 20 -2.75 5.66 -8.41
N ILE A 21 -2.90 4.36 -8.15
CA ILE A 21 -1.77 3.42 -8.13
C ILE A 21 -1.44 2.93 -9.54
N THR A 22 -0.19 3.15 -9.94
CA THR A 22 0.38 2.66 -11.20
C THR A 22 1.04 1.28 -11.02
N PRO A 23 1.26 0.51 -12.11
CA PRO A 23 2.00 -0.75 -12.04
C PRO A 23 3.38 -0.64 -11.39
N VAL A 24 4.11 0.45 -11.68
CA VAL A 24 5.43 0.72 -11.11
C VAL A 24 5.34 0.96 -9.60
N GLN A 25 4.33 1.69 -9.14
CA GLN A 25 4.11 1.90 -7.71
C GLN A 25 3.70 0.59 -7.01
N ALA A 26 2.82 -0.21 -7.63
CA ALA A 26 2.43 -1.51 -7.09
C ALA A 26 3.65 -2.44 -6.94
N ASP A 27 4.54 -2.49 -7.94
CA ASP A 27 5.78 -3.27 -7.85
C ASP A 27 6.69 -2.80 -6.70
N ARG A 28 6.83 -1.48 -6.52
CA ARG A 28 7.60 -0.93 -5.39
C ARG A 28 6.98 -1.26 -4.04
N ILE A 29 5.64 -1.23 -3.94
CA ILE A 29 4.93 -1.63 -2.72
C ILE A 29 5.18 -3.11 -2.41
N VAL A 30 5.10 -3.99 -3.40
CA VAL A 30 5.40 -5.42 -3.21
C VAL A 30 6.85 -5.63 -2.79
N ALA A 31 7.80 -4.98 -3.47
CA ALA A 31 9.23 -5.10 -3.19
C ALA A 31 9.63 -4.51 -1.82
N GLY A 32 8.87 -3.54 -1.31
CA GLY A 32 9.17 -2.88 -0.04
C GLY A 32 8.71 -3.65 1.21
N ARG A 33 7.97 -4.76 1.07
CA ARG A 33 7.48 -5.54 2.22
C ARG A 33 8.62 -6.07 3.11
N PRO A 34 8.39 -6.27 4.42
CA PRO A 34 7.17 -5.94 5.16
C PRO A 34 7.08 -4.45 5.55
N TYR A 35 5.88 -4.04 5.92
CA TYR A 35 5.52 -2.72 6.47
C TYR A 35 5.01 -2.89 7.90
N ASP A 36 5.38 -1.94 8.76
CA ASP A 36 4.88 -1.87 10.13
C ASP A 36 3.58 -1.06 10.23
N ASP A 37 3.44 -0.03 9.38
CA ASP A 37 2.27 0.84 9.29
C ASP A 37 2.03 1.28 7.84
N PRO A 38 0.78 1.52 7.39
CA PRO A 38 0.52 2.03 6.04
C PRO A 38 1.28 3.31 5.68
N LYS A 39 1.59 4.18 6.65
CA LYS A 39 2.37 5.41 6.45
C LYS A 39 3.79 5.15 5.98
N ASP A 40 4.29 3.92 6.13
CA ASP A 40 5.61 3.52 5.63
C ASP A 40 5.75 3.71 4.12
N LEU A 41 4.64 3.66 3.37
CA LEU A 41 4.64 3.96 1.95
C LEU A 41 5.16 5.38 1.66
N VAL A 42 4.92 6.34 2.55
CA VAL A 42 5.40 7.73 2.41
C VAL A 42 6.78 7.89 3.02
N THR A 43 7.01 7.40 4.25
CA THR A 43 8.29 7.60 4.95
C THR A 43 9.45 6.90 4.22
N ARG A 44 9.17 5.77 3.57
CA ARG A 44 10.12 5.03 2.72
C ARG A 44 10.13 5.48 1.26
N ARG A 45 9.41 6.57 0.95
CA ARG A 45 9.35 7.21 -0.38
C ARG A 45 8.87 6.28 -1.51
N ILE A 46 8.01 5.32 -1.19
CA ILE A 46 7.39 4.42 -2.16
C ILE A 46 6.28 5.17 -2.92
N LEU A 47 5.47 5.93 -2.18
CA LEU A 47 4.43 6.80 -2.71
C LEU A 47 4.65 8.25 -2.25
N PRO A 48 4.33 9.24 -3.11
CA PRO A 48 4.13 10.61 -2.65
C PRO A 48 2.98 10.68 -1.65
N LYS A 49 3.06 11.61 -0.70
CA LYS A 49 2.01 11.82 0.31
C LYS A 49 0.63 12.05 -0.32
N THR A 50 0.56 12.80 -1.41
CA THR A 50 -0.68 13.11 -2.12
C THR A 50 -1.38 11.89 -2.71
N GLU A 51 -0.63 10.88 -3.18
CA GLU A 51 -1.21 9.62 -3.66
C GLU A 51 -1.60 8.72 -2.50
N TYR A 52 -0.77 8.65 -1.45
CA TYR A 52 -1.09 7.89 -0.24
C TYR A 52 -2.37 8.38 0.43
N ASP A 53 -2.57 9.69 0.57
CA ASP A 53 -3.73 10.26 1.26
C ASP A 53 -5.06 9.84 0.60
N LYS A 54 -5.09 9.60 -0.72
CA LYS A 54 -6.28 9.13 -1.48
C LYS A 54 -6.70 7.69 -1.15
N ILE A 55 -5.78 6.89 -0.62
CA ILE A 55 -5.97 5.45 -0.41
C ILE A 55 -5.76 5.02 1.05
N SER A 56 -5.28 5.92 1.91
CA SER A 56 -4.87 5.62 3.28
C SER A 56 -5.96 4.96 4.14
N ASP A 57 -7.22 5.30 3.91
CA ASP A 57 -8.40 4.73 4.57
C ASP A 57 -8.72 3.29 4.13
N ARG A 58 -8.16 2.85 3.00
CA ARG A 58 -8.32 1.51 2.43
C ARG A 58 -7.16 0.57 2.75
N LEU A 59 -6.16 1.01 3.51
CA LEU A 59 -4.94 0.25 3.76
C LEU A 59 -4.84 -0.22 5.20
N THR A 60 -4.23 -1.38 5.38
CA THR A 60 -3.72 -1.85 6.67
C THR A 60 -2.35 -2.48 6.47
N ALA A 61 -1.58 -2.61 7.54
CA ALA A 61 -0.32 -3.33 7.55
C ALA A 61 -0.33 -4.21 8.80
N LYS A 62 -0.71 -5.49 8.65
CA LYS A 62 -0.65 -6.41 9.78
C LYS A 62 0.76 -6.95 9.87
N LYS A 63 1.40 -6.77 11.02
CA LYS A 63 2.69 -7.41 11.28
C LYS A 63 2.49 -8.92 11.20
N PRO A 64 3.30 -9.66 10.42
CA PRO A 64 3.36 -11.10 10.58
C PRO A 64 3.84 -11.37 12.01
N SER A 65 3.03 -12.13 12.76
CA SER A 65 3.37 -12.61 14.11
C SER A 65 4.35 -13.77 14.02
#